data_AF-A0AAW9BNB5-F1
#
_entry.id   AF-A0AAW9BNB5-F1
#
_cell.length_a   1.000
_cell.length_b   1.000
_cell.length_c   1.000
_cell.angle_alpha   90.00
_cell.angle_beta   90.00
_cell.angle_gamma   90.00
#
_symmetry.space_group_name_H-M   'P 1'
#
loop_
_entity.id
_entity.type
_entity.pdbx_description
1 polymer ?
#
loop_
_entity_poly.entity_id
_entity_poly.type
_entity_poly.pdbx_seq_one_letter_code
_entity_poly.pdbx_strand_id
1 'polypeptide(L)' 'MKSREHTRSKQIKAEVVEMTCEKCERGVFRYDDSREVLSPYQTKQYPHKCSRCGYEVYISIQYPIIKFGNETWVLAKNVG' A
#
# COMPACT_ATOMS: atom_id res chain seq x y z
N MET A 1 -20.85 -32.04 0.34
CA MET A 1 -21.73 -30.85 0.35
C MET A 1 -20.95 -29.70 -0.26
N LYS A 2 -21.41 -29.09 -1.37
CA LYS A 2 -20.76 -27.91 -1.96
C LYS A 2 -21.48 -26.66 -1.44
N SER A 3 -20.80 -25.82 -0.66
CA SER A 3 -21.30 -24.52 -0.24
C SER A 3 -21.55 -23.66 -1.50
N ARG A 4 -22.76 -23.12 -1.64
CA ARG A 4 -23.04 -22.09 -2.66
C ARG A 4 -22.60 -20.76 -2.07
N GLU A 5 -21.51 -20.20 -2.55
CA GLU A 5 -21.14 -18.83 -2.21
C GLU A 5 -22.16 -17.86 -2.84
N HIS A 6 -22.80 -17.04 -2.00
CA HIS A 6 -23.77 -16.03 -2.42
C HIS A 6 -23.09 -14.67 -2.67
N THR A 7 -22.00 -14.65 -3.43
CA THR A 7 -21.24 -13.43 -3.73
C THR A 7 -21.67 -12.83 -5.06
N ARG A 8 -21.87 -11.51 -5.11
CA ARG A 8 -22.06 -10.73 -6.34
C ARG A 8 -20.93 -9.72 -6.46
N SER A 9 -20.30 -9.65 -7.63
CA SER A 9 -19.27 -8.65 -7.93
C SER A 9 -19.78 -7.62 -8.93
N LYS A 10 -19.24 -6.39 -8.84
CA LYS A 10 -19.42 -5.32 -9.82
C LYS A 10 -18.08 -4.65 -10.05
N GLN A 11 -17.82 -4.23 -11.28
CA GLN A 11 -16.65 -3.43 -11.60
C GLN A 11 -16.79 -2.01 -11.05
N ILE A 12 -15.70 -1.50 -10.50
CA ILE A 12 -15.57 -0.11 -10.03
C ILE A 12 -14.39 0.56 -10.73
N LYS A 13 -14.45 1.89 -10.84
CA LYS A 13 -13.29 2.70 -11.23
C LYS A 13 -12.62 3.22 -9.96
N ALA A 14 -11.35 2.89 -9.78
CA ALA A 14 -10.53 3.35 -8.68
C ALA A 14 -9.13 3.72 -9.19
N GLU A 15 -8.43 4.57 -8.46
CA GLU A 15 -7.07 5.01 -8.79
C GLU A 15 -6.07 4.39 -7.81
N VAL A 16 -4.95 3.88 -8.33
CA VAL A 16 -3.81 3.51 -7.51
C VAL A 16 -2.96 4.77 -7.31
N VAL A 17 -2.69 5.12 -6.07
CA VAL A 17 -1.84 6.26 -5.71
C VAL A 17 -0.54 5.73 -5.13
N GLU A 18 0.56 6.17 -5.73
CA GLU A 18 1.91 5.80 -5.36
C GLU A 18 2.63 7.02 -4.79
N MET A 19 3.56 6.79 -3.85
CA MET A 19 4.40 7.85 -3.32
C MET A 19 5.75 7.84 -4.05
N THR A 20 6.05 8.94 -4.75
CA THR A 20 7.35 9.15 -5.41
C THR A 20 8.47 9.11 -4.38
N CYS A 21 9.57 8.43 -4.74
CA CYS A 21 10.76 8.39 -3.90
C CYS A 21 11.47 9.74 -3.89
N GLU A 22 11.53 10.39 -2.73
CA GLU A 22 12.19 11.68 -2.55
C GLU A 22 13.71 11.64 -2.78
N LYS A 23 14.36 10.47 -2.67
CA LYS A 23 15.81 10.34 -2.87
C LYS A 23 16.23 10.29 -4.34
N CYS A 24 15.41 9.72 -5.22
CA CYS A 24 15.77 9.56 -6.63
C CYS A 24 14.79 10.17 -7.63
N GLU A 25 13.60 10.58 -7.17
CA GLU A 25 12.53 11.22 -7.96
C GLU A 25 12.06 10.42 -9.18
N ARG A 26 12.41 9.14 -9.20
CA ARG A 26 12.39 8.30 -10.41
C ARG A 26 11.76 6.94 -10.20
N GLY A 27 11.55 6.55 -8.94
CA GLY A 27 10.84 5.35 -8.52
C GLY A 27 9.81 5.71 -7.47
N VAL A 28 9.13 4.70 -6.95
CA VAL A 28 8.07 4.86 -5.94
C VAL A 28 8.37 3.99 -4.72
N PHE A 29 7.85 4.38 -3.58
CA PHE A 29 7.94 3.58 -2.35
C PHE A 29 6.94 2.43 -2.38
N ARG A 30 7.43 1.22 -2.15
CA ARG A 30 6.64 -0.02 -2.00
C ARG A 30 6.74 -0.49 -0.56
N TYR A 31 5.61 -0.81 0.06
CA TYR A 31 5.63 -1.41 1.39
C TYR A 31 6.35 -2.77 1.36
N ASP A 32 7.27 -2.95 2.31
CA ASP A 32 8.15 -4.10 2.47
C ASP A 32 7.67 -4.95 3.66
N ASP A 33 6.88 -5.99 3.37
CA ASP A 33 6.28 -6.86 4.38
C ASP A 33 7.27 -7.83 5.04
N SER A 34 8.53 -7.85 4.59
CA SER A 34 9.60 -8.63 5.22
C SER A 34 10.16 -7.97 6.48
N ARG A 35 9.80 -6.71 6.72
CA ARG A 35 10.34 -5.88 7.81
C ARG A 35 9.28 -5.56 8.85
N GLU A 36 9.75 -5.35 10.08
CA GLU A 36 8.88 -4.99 11.20
C GLU A 36 8.23 -3.61 11.00
N VAL A 37 6.91 -3.55 11.24
CA VAL A 37 6.15 -2.31 11.37
C VAL A 37 6.46 -1.70 12.74
N LEU A 38 7.03 -0.50 12.75
CA LEU A 38 7.30 0.21 13.99
C LEU A 38 6.02 0.87 14.50
N SER A 39 5.86 0.98 15.82
CA SER A 39 4.71 1.67 16.43
C SER A 39 5.14 2.65 17.54
N PRO A 40 5.98 3.64 17.23
CA PRO A 40 6.33 4.68 18.21
C PRO A 40 5.07 5.48 18.58
N TYR A 41 4.81 5.63 19.88
CA TYR A 41 3.76 6.51 20.41
C TYR A 41 2.41 6.40 19.68
N GLN A 42 1.91 5.18 19.52
CA GLN A 42 0.58 4.83 18.95
C GLN A 42 0.41 5.04 17.42
N THR A 43 1.42 5.55 16.70
CA THR A 43 1.33 5.67 15.23
C THR A 43 2.15 4.57 14.56
N LYS A 44 1.48 3.70 13.80
CA LYS A 44 2.16 2.66 13.00
C LYS A 44 2.98 3.32 11.88
N GLN A 45 4.18 2.80 11.68
CA GLN A 45 5.17 3.24 10.72
C GLN A 45 5.58 2.02 9.91
N TYR A 46 5.26 2.04 8.63
CA TYR A 46 5.39 0.91 7.73
C TYR A 46 6.69 1.04 6.93
N PRO A 47 7.55 0.01 6.92
CA PRO A 47 8.77 0.00 6.12
C PRO A 47 8.45 0.04 4.63
N HIS A 48 9.12 0.92 3.90
CA HIS A 48 9.03 1.00 2.46
C HIS A 48 10.41 1.00 1.83
N LYS A 49 10.48 0.45 0.62
CA LYS A 49 11.66 0.45 -0.22
C LYS A 49 11.35 1.06 -1.58
N CYS A 50 12.25 1.91 -2.06
CA CYS A 50 12.12 2.48 -3.40
C CYS A 50 12.31 1.39 -4.45
N SER A 51 11.36 1.30 -5.39
CA SER A 51 11.37 0.37 -6.52
C SER A 51 12.54 0.56 -7.49
N ARG A 52 13.30 1.65 -7.38
CA ARG A 52 14.39 1.98 -8.31
C ARG A 52 15.76 2.09 -7.66
N CYS A 53 15.91 2.95 -6.64
CA CYS A 53 17.22 3.19 -6.02
C CYS A 53 17.43 2.39 -4.73
N GLY A 54 16.43 1.64 -4.28
CA GLY A 54 16.50 0.84 -3.05
C GLY A 54 16.52 1.65 -1.76
N TYR A 55 16.30 2.97 -1.80
CA TYR A 55 16.19 3.79 -0.59
C TYR A 55 15.06 3.31 0.32
N GLU A 56 15.31 3.28 1.62
CA GLU A 56 14.40 2.72 2.61
C GLU A 56 13.93 3.82 3.56
N VAL A 57 12.63 3.81 3.87
CA VAL A 57 11.97 4.81 4.72
C VAL A 57 10.83 4.16 5.49
N TYR A 58 10.45 4.75 6.63
CA TYR A 58 9.25 4.38 7.38
C TYR A 58 8.18 5.45 7.17
N ILE A 59 6.97 5.03 6.77
CA ILE A 59 5.87 5.92 6.39
C ILE A 59 4.62 5.51 7.19
N SER A 60 3.79 6.46 7.61
CA SER A 60 2.56 6.17 8.37
C SER A 60 1.42 5.53 7.55
N ILE A 61 1.60 5.38 6.24
CA ILE A 61 0.62 4.82 5.30
C ILE A 61 1.34 3.76 4.46
N GLN A 62 0.70 2.61 4.26
CA GLN A 62 1.20 1.54 3.38
C GLN A 62 0.91 1.89 1.92
N TYR A 63 1.86 2.53 1.24
CA TYR A 63 1.76 2.77 -0.19
C TYR A 63 2.10 1.51 -1.00
N PRO A 64 1.40 1.27 -2.14
CA PRO A 64 0.38 2.14 -2.74
C PRO A 64 -0.99 2.07 -2.02
N ILE A 65 -1.76 3.14 -2.14
CA ILE A 65 -3.16 3.21 -1.66
C ILE A 65 -4.13 3.24 -2.84
N ILE A 66 -5.38 2.87 -2.60
CA ILE A 66 -6.47 3.00 -3.57
C ILE A 66 -7.32 4.21 -3.23
N LYS A 67 -7.53 5.11 -4.18
CA LYS A 67 -8.58 6.13 -4.13
C LYS A 67 -9.83 5.62 -4.83
N PHE A 68 -10.93 5.57 -4.08
CA PHE A 68 -12.24 5.23 -4.62
C PHE A 68 -13.25 6.25 -4.10
N GLY A 69 -13.82 7.04 -5.02
CA GLY A 69 -14.62 8.21 -4.63
C GLY A 69 -13.78 9.20 -3.81
N ASN A 70 -14.28 9.58 -2.63
CA ASN A 70 -13.60 10.49 -1.71
C ASN A 70 -12.82 9.75 -0.59
N GLU A 71 -12.66 8.44 -0.71
CA GLU A 71 -12.06 7.61 0.32
C GLU A 71 -10.70 7.06 -0.10
N THR A 72 -9.84 6.87 0.89
CA THR A 72 -8.54 6.22 0.75
C THR A 72 -8.60 4.86 1.42
N TRP A 73 -8.23 3.84 0.65
CA TRP A 73 -8.20 2.46 1.08
C TRP A 73 -6.77 1.94 1.02
N VAL A 74 -6.33 1.32 2.10
CA VAL A 74 -5.06 0.57 2.13
C VAL A 74 -5.35 -0.85 1.70
N LEU A 75 -4.55 -1.38 0.78
CA LEU A 75 -4.67 -2.77 0.35
C LEU A 75 -4.26 -3.69 1.51
N ALA A 76 -5.12 -4.67 1.85
CA ALA A 76 -4.78 -5.67 2.86
C ALA A 76 -3.59 -6.56 2.46
N LYS A 77 -3.30 -6.65 1.17
CA LYS A 77 -2.13 -7.29 0.59
C LYS A 77 -1.65 -6.45 -0.59
N ASN A 78 -0.37 -6.13 -0.62
CA ASN A 78 0.23 -5.50 -1.79
C ASN A 78 0.14 -6.43 -2.99
N VAL A 79 -0.42 -5.91 -4.08
CA VAL A 79 -0.35 -6.52 -5.41
C VAL A 79 0.75 -5.76 -6.16
N GLY A 80 1.91 -6.41 -6.29
CA GLY A 80 3.05 -5.96 -7.08
C GLY A 80 3.18 -6.79 -8.34
#